data_AF-A0A8H9G302-F1
#
_entry.id   AF-A0A8H9G302-F1
#
_cell.length_a   1.000
_cell.length_b   1.000
_cell.length_c   1.000
_cell.angle_alpha   90.00
_cell.angle_beta   90.00
_cell.angle_gamma   90.00
#
_symmetry.space_group_name_H-M   'P 1'
#
loop_
_entity.id
_entity.type
_entity.pdbx_description
1 polymer ?
#
loop_
_entity_poly.entity_id
_entity_poly.type
_entity_poly.pdbx_seq_one_letter_code
_entity_poly.pdbx_strand_id
1 'polypeptide(L)'
;MKIPLLKQNIKIMTLKNVLLINAISSGITGLLLVLTPDTFASLFKTDKLTPFTAVGIFLILFSLVVLINALQKPIKKSLTQLIIGLDLTWVLASIITTMFLFSSISHIGSIIILAIASWVGLMAYLQKKFINTI
;
A
#
# COMPACT_ATOMS: atom_id res chain seq x y z
N MET A 1 -17.39 28.71 -36.65
CA MET A 1 -16.75 29.10 -35.39
C MET A 1 -16.28 27.83 -34.67
N LYS A 2 -14.98 27.51 -34.68
CA LYS A 2 -14.43 26.34 -33.97
C LYS A 2 -14.20 26.73 -32.52
N ILE A 3 -14.96 26.16 -31.60
CA ILE A 3 -14.73 26.31 -30.18
C ILE A 3 -13.40 25.60 -29.87
N PRO A 4 -12.38 26.30 -29.33
CA PRO A 4 -11.17 25.63 -28.89
C PRO A 4 -11.54 24.79 -27.66
N LEU A 5 -11.49 23.46 -27.82
CA LEU A 5 -11.56 22.54 -26.69
C LEU A 5 -10.37 22.85 -25.78
N LEU A 6 -10.64 23.56 -24.68
CA LEU A 6 -9.77 23.63 -23.52
C LEU A 6 -9.43 22.18 -23.13
N LYS A 7 -8.27 21.68 -23.57
CA LYS A 7 -7.66 20.48 -23.02
C LYS A 7 -7.48 20.78 -21.53
N GLN A 8 -8.40 20.31 -20.71
CA GLN A 8 -8.19 20.26 -19.27
C GLN A 8 -6.85 19.54 -19.07
N ASN A 9 -5.87 20.24 -18.50
CA ASN A 9 -4.60 19.67 -18.04
C ASN A 9 -4.88 18.75 -16.83
N ILE A 10 -5.69 17.71 -17.03
CA ILE A 10 -5.81 16.62 -16.08
C ILE A 10 -4.44 15.98 -16.07
N LYS A 11 -3.70 16.16 -14.98
CA LYS A 11 -2.42 15.48 -14.75
C LYS A 11 -2.70 13.97 -14.79
N ILE A 12 -2.43 13.34 -15.93
CA ILE A 12 -2.61 11.90 -16.09
C ILE A 12 -1.69 11.23 -15.06
N MET A 13 -2.30 10.39 -14.22
CA MET A 13 -1.54 9.59 -13.27
C MET A 13 -0.64 8.62 -14.04
N THR A 14 0.67 8.69 -13.81
CA THR A 14 1.66 7.83 -14.46
C THR A 14 2.01 6.65 -13.56
N LEU A 15 2.58 5.58 -14.12
CA LEU A 15 3.08 4.45 -13.33
C LEU A 15 4.05 4.91 -12.23
N LYS A 16 4.92 5.89 -12.55
CA LYS A 16 5.84 6.49 -11.58
C LYS A 16 5.10 7.10 -10.40
N ASN A 17 4.04 7.89 -10.66
CA ASN A 17 3.26 8.51 -9.58
C ASN A 17 2.60 7.44 -8.70
N VAL A 18 2.06 6.37 -9.29
CA VAL A 18 1.45 5.27 -8.53
C VAL A 18 2.48 4.58 -7.64
N LEU A 19 3.66 4.25 -8.18
CA LEU A 19 4.73 3.64 -7.39
C LEU A 19 5.21 4.56 -6.26
N LEU A 20 5.34 5.87 -6.50
CA LEU A 20 5.72 6.82 -5.45
C LEU A 20 4.66 6.93 -4.35
N ILE A 21 3.38 6.98 -4.71
CA ILE A 21 2.28 7.01 -3.72
C ILE A 21 2.28 5.71 -2.91
N ASN A 22 2.44 4.55 -3.55
CA ASN A 22 2.51 3.28 -2.84
C ASN A 22 3.72 3.26 -1.88
N ALA A 23 4.92 3.62 -2.36
CA ALA A 23 6.11 3.69 -1.52
C ALA A 23 5.93 4.63 -0.31
N ILE A 24 5.43 5.85 -0.52
CA ILE A 24 5.26 6.82 0.57
C ILE A 24 4.20 6.34 1.56
N SER A 25 3.04 5.86 1.09
CA SER A 25 1.98 5.40 1.98
C SER A 25 2.37 4.14 2.76
N SER A 26 3.03 3.16 2.14
CA SER A 26 3.60 2.01 2.84
C SER A 26 4.68 2.42 3.83
N GLY A 27 5.60 3.32 3.45
CA GLY A 27 6.68 3.78 4.31
C GLY A 27 6.19 4.53 5.54
N ILE A 28 5.24 5.46 5.38
CA ILE A 28 4.61 6.16 6.51
C ILE A 28 3.88 5.17 7.42
N THR A 29 3.09 4.26 6.85
CA THR A 29 2.38 3.22 7.63
C THR A 29 3.38 2.37 8.42
N GLY A 30 4.46 1.94 7.77
CA GLY A 30 5.51 1.15 8.39
C GLY A 30 6.20 1.89 9.54
N LEU A 31 6.58 3.15 9.34
CA LEU A 31 7.17 4.00 10.37
C LEU A 31 6.23 4.18 11.56
N LEU A 32 4.95 4.46 11.33
CA LEU A 32 3.96 4.60 12.42
C LEU A 32 3.84 3.31 13.23
N LEU A 33 3.78 2.16 12.57
CA LEU A 33 3.68 0.86 13.25
C LEU A 33 4.93 0.52 14.08
N VAL A 34 6.13 0.90 13.62
CA VAL A 34 7.39 0.67 14.35
C VAL A 34 7.60 1.67 15.49
N LEU A 35 7.30 2.94 15.27
CA LEU A 35 7.60 4.02 16.22
C LEU A 35 6.54 4.15 17.32
N THR A 36 5.29 3.79 17.04
CA THR A 36 4.18 3.89 18.01
C THR A 36 3.35 2.60 18.10
N PRO A 37 3.96 1.43 18.34
CA PRO A 37 3.24 0.15 18.35
C PRO A 37 2.17 0.06 19.43
N ASP A 38 2.40 0.67 20.61
CA ASP A 38 1.44 0.67 21.72
C ASP A 38 0.13 1.38 21.36
N THR A 39 0.20 2.44 20.54
CA THR A 39 -0.98 3.14 20.04
C THR A 39 -1.87 2.20 19.22
N PHE A 40 -1.27 1.41 18.32
CA PHE A 40 -2.01 0.46 17.50
C PHE A 40 -2.48 -0.75 18.31
N ALA A 41 -1.67 -1.25 19.25
CA ALA A 41 -2.07 -2.33 20.15
C ALA A 41 -3.31 -1.96 20.98
N SER A 42 -3.35 -0.74 21.51
CA SER A 42 -4.51 -0.17 22.21
C SER A 42 -5.74 -0.06 21.31
N LEU A 43 -5.60 0.49 20.09
CA LEU A 43 -6.69 0.56 19.11
C LEU A 43 -7.27 -0.83 18.77
N PHE A 44 -6.41 -1.84 18.70
CA PHE A 44 -6.78 -3.22 18.39
C PHE A 44 -7.24 -4.01 19.62
N LYS A 45 -7.18 -3.43 20.83
CA LYS A 45 -7.48 -4.09 22.11
C LYS A 45 -6.67 -5.38 22.31
N THR A 46 -5.37 -5.31 22.05
CA THR A 46 -4.45 -6.44 22.21
C THR A 46 -3.18 -6.01 22.94
N ASP A 47 -2.60 -6.92 23.73
CA ASP A 47 -1.32 -6.70 24.41
C ASP A 47 -0.12 -7.10 23.54
N LYS A 48 -0.36 -7.56 22.30
CA LYS A 48 0.68 -8.05 21.39
C LYS A 48 1.26 -6.89 20.57
N LEU A 49 2.50 -6.50 20.88
CA LEU A 49 3.22 -5.46 20.12
C LEU A 49 3.98 -6.00 18.90
N THR A 50 4.40 -7.28 18.96
CA THR A 50 5.22 -7.92 17.92
C THR A 50 4.59 -7.88 16.52
N PRO A 51 3.29 -8.13 16.33
CA PRO A 51 2.69 -8.06 15.00
C PRO A 51 2.83 -6.67 14.36
N PHE A 52 2.58 -5.60 15.11
CA PHE A 52 2.66 -4.23 14.59
C PHE A 52 4.10 -3.87 14.20
N THR A 53 5.06 -4.12 15.07
CA THR A 53 6.48 -3.83 14.79
C THR A 53 7.03 -4.66 13.64
N ALA A 54 6.74 -5.96 13.57
CA ALA A 54 7.18 -6.84 12.48
C ALA A 54 6.59 -6.42 11.13
N VAL A 55 5.28 -6.15 11.11
CA VAL A 55 4.58 -5.65 9.92
C VAL A 55 5.13 -4.28 9.50
N GLY A 56 5.43 -3.41 10.47
CA GLY A 56 6.01 -2.10 10.20
C GLY A 56 7.40 -2.17 9.58
N ILE A 57 8.29 -3.03 10.10
CA ILE A 57 9.62 -3.28 9.53
C ILE A 57 9.49 -3.81 8.10
N PHE A 58 8.61 -4.79 7.87
CA PHE A 58 8.34 -5.31 6.54
C PHE A 58 7.89 -4.20 5.58
N LEU A 59 6.96 -3.34 5.99
CA LEU A 59 6.47 -2.23 5.16
C LEU A 59 7.55 -1.20 4.84
N ILE A 60 8.45 -0.90 5.79
CA ILE A 60 9.60 -0.03 5.54
C ILE A 60 10.48 -0.66 4.45
N LEU A 61 10.88 -1.92 4.58
CA LEU A 61 11.70 -2.60 3.58
C LEU A 61 11.00 -2.69 2.21
N PHE A 62 9.73 -3.06 2.20
CA PHE A 62 8.90 -3.08 1.00
C PHE A 62 8.85 -1.70 0.33
N SER A 63 8.60 -0.64 1.10
CA SER A 63 8.52 0.73 0.57
C SER A 63 9.83 1.19 -0.09
N LEU A 64 10.98 0.76 0.43
CA LEU A 64 12.28 1.03 -0.17
C LEU A 64 12.42 0.34 -1.53
N VAL A 65 12.00 -0.92 -1.65
CA VAL A 65 11.99 -1.64 -2.93
C VAL A 65 11.10 -0.93 -3.96
N VAL A 66 9.89 -0.51 -3.55
CA VAL A 66 8.97 0.23 -4.43
C VAL A 66 9.57 1.58 -4.84
N LEU A 67 10.15 2.33 -3.90
CA LEU A 67 10.79 3.62 -4.15
C LEU A 67 11.97 3.48 -5.12
N ILE A 68 12.85 2.49 -4.90
CA ILE A 68 13.97 2.20 -5.80
C ILE A 68 13.46 1.91 -7.21
N ASN A 69 12.39 1.13 -7.36
CA ASN A 69 11.80 0.89 -8.68
C ASN A 69 11.20 2.16 -9.31
N ALA A 70 10.54 3.00 -8.51
CA ALA A 70 9.93 4.25 -8.95
C ALA A 70 10.97 5.28 -9.46
N LEU A 71 12.20 5.22 -8.93
CA LEU A 71 13.28 6.13 -9.27
C LEU A 71 14.18 5.62 -10.42
N GLN A 72 14.06 4.36 -10.82
CA GLN A 72 14.82 3.79 -11.92
C GLN A 72 14.45 4.40 -13.29
N LYS A 73 15.44 4.42 -14.20
CA LYS A 73 15.31 4.89 -15.58
C LYS A 73 15.95 3.84 -16.52
N PRO A 74 15.16 3.00 -17.22
CA PRO A 74 13.69 2.89 -17.17
C PRO A 74 13.19 2.19 -15.90
N ILE A 75 11.90 2.37 -15.57
CA ILE A 75 11.22 1.59 -14.52
C ILE A 75 11.25 0.11 -14.92
N LYS A 76 11.61 -0.79 -14.00
CA LYS A 76 11.71 -2.22 -14.31
C LYS A 76 10.34 -2.89 -14.25
N LYS A 77 9.86 -3.36 -15.41
CA LYS A 77 8.58 -4.07 -15.55
C LYS A 77 8.48 -5.30 -14.64
N SER A 78 9.52 -6.13 -14.59
CA SER A 78 9.54 -7.34 -13.75
C SER A 78 9.42 -7.01 -12.25
N LEU A 79 10.09 -5.95 -11.79
CA LEU A 79 9.99 -5.50 -10.40
C LEU A 79 8.62 -4.91 -10.09
N THR A 80 8.01 -4.18 -11.03
CA THR A 80 6.62 -3.72 -10.90
C THR A 80 5.64 -4.90 -10.81
N GLN A 81 5.85 -5.98 -11.58
CA GLN A 81 5.02 -7.19 -11.48
C GLN A 81 5.17 -7.88 -10.12
N LEU A 82 6.39 -7.94 -9.58
CA LEU A 82 6.64 -8.45 -8.24
C LEU A 82 5.90 -7.61 -7.18
N ILE A 83 6.00 -6.28 -7.25
CA ILE A 83 5.31 -5.35 -6.34
C ILE A 83 3.79 -5.58 -6.39
N ILE A 84 3.20 -5.68 -7.58
CA ILE A 84 1.78 -6.00 -7.74
C ILE A 84 1.44 -7.33 -7.07
N GLY A 85 2.26 -8.37 -7.27
CA GLY A 85 2.05 -9.68 -6.66
C GLY A 85 2.10 -9.64 -5.14
N LEU A 86 3.04 -8.88 -4.57
CA LEU A 86 3.15 -8.68 -3.12
C LEU A 86 1.96 -7.89 -2.57
N ASP A 87 1.54 -6.81 -3.23
CA ASP A 87 0.36 -6.03 -2.83
C ASP A 87 -0.91 -6.90 -2.86
N LEU A 88 -1.12 -7.71 -3.90
CA LEU A 88 -2.26 -8.63 -3.96
C LEU A 88 -2.20 -9.71 -2.87
N THR A 89 -1.00 -10.25 -2.60
CA THR A 89 -0.81 -11.22 -1.51
C THR A 89 -1.14 -10.58 -0.17
N TRP A 90 -0.71 -9.33 0.05
CA TRP A 90 -1.04 -8.57 1.25
C TRP A 90 -2.53 -8.36 1.43
N VAL A 91 -3.25 -8.02 0.37
CA VAL A 91 -4.73 -7.87 0.40
C VAL A 91 -5.39 -9.18 0.82
N LEU A 92 -5.02 -10.30 0.18
CA LEU A 92 -5.56 -11.61 0.52
C LEU A 92 -5.24 -12.00 1.97
N ALA A 93 -3.99 -11.83 2.38
CA ALA A 93 -3.56 -12.10 3.75
C ALA A 93 -4.31 -11.23 4.76
N SER A 94 -4.59 -9.97 4.45
CA SER A 94 -5.33 -9.04 5.31
C SER A 94 -6.79 -9.48 5.48
N ILE A 95 -7.46 -9.90 4.40
CA ILE A 95 -8.83 -10.44 4.45
C ILE A 95 -8.85 -11.70 5.31
N ILE A 96 -7.95 -12.65 5.03
CA ILE A 96 -7.86 -13.92 5.77
C ILE A 96 -7.58 -13.64 7.26
N THR A 97 -6.58 -12.82 7.56
CA THR A 97 -6.21 -12.46 8.93
C THR A 97 -7.38 -11.82 9.67
N THR A 98 -8.11 -10.92 9.01
CA THR A 98 -9.28 -10.27 9.64
C THR A 98 -10.38 -11.28 9.93
N MET A 99 -10.65 -12.24 9.03
CA MET A 99 -11.64 -13.30 9.27
C MET A 99 -11.29 -14.16 10.50
N PHE A 100 -10.01 -14.55 10.65
CA PHE A 100 -9.57 -15.38 11.78
C PHE A 100 -9.47 -14.60 13.10
N LEU A 101 -9.08 -13.33 13.05
CA LEU A 101 -8.86 -12.52 14.24
C LEU A 101 -10.07 -11.67 14.64
N PHE A 102 -11.17 -11.68 13.87
CA PHE A 102 -12.32 -10.78 14.06
C PHE A 102 -12.86 -10.75 15.50
N SER A 103 -12.87 -11.90 16.19
CA SER A 103 -13.31 -12.02 17.59
C SER A 103 -12.22 -11.71 18.63
N SER A 104 -10.95 -11.69 18.20
CA SER A 104 -9.77 -11.53 19.05
C SER A 104 -9.21 -10.11 19.07
N ILE A 105 -9.60 -9.27 18.11
CA ILE A 105 -9.23 -7.84 18.03
C ILE A 105 -10.48 -6.97 18.02
N SER A 106 -10.31 -5.67 18.24
CA SER A 106 -11.42 -4.71 18.18
C SER A 106 -12.03 -4.62 16.76
N HIS A 107 -13.32 -4.26 16.69
CA HIS A 107 -13.98 -3.97 15.41
C HIS A 107 -13.29 -2.82 14.66
N ILE A 108 -12.79 -1.82 15.38
CA ILE A 108 -11.99 -0.72 14.80
C ILE A 108 -10.71 -1.27 14.16
N GLY A 109 -10.00 -2.18 14.83
CA GLY A 109 -8.80 -2.82 14.29
C GLY A 109 -9.09 -3.60 13.01
N SER A 110 -10.18 -4.37 13.01
CA SER A 110 -10.65 -5.09 11.82
C SER A 110 -10.96 -4.14 10.65
N ILE A 111 -11.68 -3.04 10.91
CA ILE A 111 -11.99 -2.02 9.89
C ILE A 111 -10.71 -1.37 9.34
N ILE A 112 -9.74 -1.06 10.21
CA ILE A 112 -8.45 -0.49 9.80
C ILE A 112 -7.70 -1.44 8.88
N ILE A 113 -7.62 -2.74 9.20
CA ILE A 113 -6.97 -3.73 8.33
C ILE A 113 -7.63 -3.73 6.95
N LEU A 114 -8.96 -3.79 6.89
CA LEU A 114 -9.70 -3.84 5.63
C LEU A 114 -9.59 -2.53 4.82
N ALA A 115 -9.53 -1.38 5.49
CA ALA A 115 -9.32 -0.09 4.84
C ALA A 115 -7.92 -0.02 4.19
N ILE A 116 -6.89 -0.46 4.91
CA ILE A 116 -5.52 -0.55 4.38
C ILE A 116 -5.46 -1.56 3.22
N ALA A 117 -6.09 -2.73 3.36
CA ALA A 117 -6.17 -3.71 2.28
C ALA A 117 -6.85 -3.13 1.02
N SER A 118 -7.94 -2.38 1.19
CA SER A 118 -8.63 -1.72 0.07
C SER A 118 -7.72 -0.70 -0.61
N TRP A 119 -6.97 0.09 0.16
CA TRP A 119 -5.99 1.04 -0.37
C TRP A 119 -4.85 0.35 -1.15
N VAL A 120 -4.26 -0.71 -0.59
CA VAL A 120 -3.21 -1.49 -1.24
C VAL A 120 -3.73 -2.17 -2.51
N GLY A 121 -4.95 -2.71 -2.48
CA GLY A 121 -5.62 -3.29 -3.65
C GLY A 121 -5.84 -2.25 -4.76
N LEU A 122 -6.20 -1.02 -4.41
CA LEU A 122 -6.27 0.09 -5.36
C LEU A 122 -4.90 0.39 -5.99
N MET A 123 -3.82 0.41 -5.19
CA MET A 123 -2.46 0.62 -5.72
C MET A 123 -2.07 -0.49 -6.71
N ALA A 124 -2.30 -1.76 -6.36
CA ALA A 124 -2.03 -2.90 -7.24
C ALA A 124 -2.81 -2.80 -8.57
N TYR A 125 -4.10 -2.45 -8.50
CA TYR A 125 -4.93 -2.24 -9.68
C TYR A 125 -4.37 -1.13 -10.58
N LEU A 126 -4.00 0.02 -10.00
CA LEU A 126 -3.45 1.15 -10.74
C LEU A 126 -2.07 0.83 -11.35
N GLN A 127 -1.19 0.16 -10.61
CA GLN A 127 0.09 -0.31 -11.15
C GLN A 127 -0.13 -1.24 -12.35
N LYS A 128 -1.04 -2.21 -12.22
CA LYS A 128 -1.41 -3.13 -13.31
C LYS A 128 -1.98 -2.39 -14.52
N LYS A 129 -2.80 -1.36 -14.31
CA LYS A 129 -3.36 -0.54 -15.37
C LYS A 129 -2.29 0.22 -16.17
N PHE A 130 -1.27 0.76 -15.49
CA PHE A 130 -0.25 1.60 -16.13
C PHE A 130 1.06 0.86 -16.48
N ILE A 131 1.23 -0.41 -16.13
CA ILE A 131 2.48 -1.14 -16.40
C ILE A 131 2.80 -1.34 -17.89
N ASN A 132 1.80 -1.26 -18.77
CA ASN A 132 2.00 -1.39 -20.22
C ASN A 132 2.37 -0.06 -20.90
N THR A 133 2.54 1.03 -20.14
CA THR A 133 2.94 2.34 -20.67
C THR A 133 4.45 2.61 -20.55
N ILE A 134 5.23 1.62 -20.09
CA ILE A 134 6.68 1.70 -19.95
C ILE A 134 7.37 0.77 -20.94
#